data_AF-A0A934GYV0-F1
#
_entry.id   AF-A0A934GYV0-F1
#
_cell.length_a   1.000
_cell.length_b   1.000
_cell.length_c   1.000
_cell.angle_alpha   90.00
_cell.angle_beta   90.00
_cell.angle_gamma   90.00
#
_symmetry.space_group_name_H-M   'P 1'
#
loop_
_entity.id
_entity.type
_entity.pdbx_description
1 polymer ?
#
loop_
_entity_poly.entity_id
_entity_poly.type
_entity_poly.pdbx_seq_one_letter_code
_entity_poly.pdbx_strand_id
1 'polypeptide(L)'
;MDSFLLTLKDIFSIFGYFINVVGFFVVGFGLGRFFIASYPKGNWELQIALALGFFGLLIGITVFATPGSAGAFALGVGLTFFVENQKKEEEAKEKPAEKPAKKK
;
A
#
# COMPACT_ATOMS: atom_id res chain seq x y z
N MET A 1 39.60 7.60 7.95
CA MET A 1 38.31 7.05 8.45
C MET A 1 37.20 7.20 7.41
N ASP A 2 37.46 7.94 6.33
CA ASP A 2 36.50 8.30 5.29
C ASP A 2 36.12 7.13 4.37
N SER A 3 37.05 6.21 4.11
CA SER A 3 36.78 5.01 3.29
C SER A 3 35.76 4.06 3.93
N PHE A 4 35.77 3.94 5.27
CA PHE A 4 34.83 3.08 6.02
C PHE A 4 33.42 3.66 6.03
N LEU A 5 33.29 4.99 6.18
CA LEU A 5 32.00 5.67 6.09
C LEU A 5 31.42 5.61 4.67
N LEU A 6 32.27 5.65 3.63
CA LEU A 6 31.86 5.44 2.24
C LEU A 6 31.30 4.04 2.02
N THR A 7 31.99 2.99 2.52
CA THR A 7 31.51 1.61 2.37
C THR A 7 30.19 1.38 3.11
N LEU A 8 30.06 1.91 4.33
CA LEU A 8 28.79 1.87 5.07
C LEU A 8 27.65 2.55 4.30
N LYS A 9 27.92 3.72 3.71
CA LYS A 9 26.92 4.45 2.92
C LYS A 9 26.49 3.68 1.67
N ASP A 10 27.41 2.97 1.03
CA ASP A 10 27.09 2.11 -0.11
C ASP A 10 26.25 0.88 0.30
N ILE A 11 26.59 0.24 1.42
CA ILE A 11 25.77 -0.85 1.99
C ILE A 11 24.35 -0.36 2.29
N PHE A 12 24.21 0.79 2.97
CA PHE A 12 22.90 1.35 3.28
C PHE A 12 22.13 1.78 2.03
N SER A 13 22.81 2.28 1.01
CA SER A 13 22.19 2.64 -0.28
C SER A 13 21.62 1.41 -0.99
N ILE A 14 22.36 0.29 -0.99
CA ILE A 14 21.91 -0.98 -1.58
C ILE A 14 20.69 -1.51 -0.83
N PHE A 15 20.73 -1.54 0.50
CA PHE A 15 19.58 -1.94 1.31
C PHE A 15 18.38 -1.02 1.11
N GLY A 16 18.60 0.29 1.00
CA GLY A 16 17.58 1.27 0.68
C GLY A 16 16.93 1.02 -0.67
N TYR A 17 17.70 0.61 -1.67
CA TYR A 17 17.18 0.21 -2.99
C TYR A 17 16.34 -1.06 -2.94
N PHE A 18 16.79 -2.08 -2.20
CA PHE A 18 16.01 -3.31 -2.01
C PHE A 18 14.66 -3.02 -1.33
N ILE A 19 14.68 -2.22 -0.26
CA ILE A 19 13.47 -1.79 0.44
C ILE A 19 12.57 -0.96 -0.47
N ASN A 20 13.14 -0.13 -1.35
CA ASN A 20 12.39 0.62 -2.36
C ASN A 20 11.64 -0.30 -3.31
N VAL A 21 12.34 -1.26 -3.94
CA VAL A 21 11.74 -2.19 -4.90
C VAL A 21 10.63 -3.01 -4.25
N VAL A 22 10.87 -3.56 -3.06
CA VAL A 22 9.86 -4.34 -2.35
C VAL A 22 8.68 -3.46 -1.92
N GLY A 23 8.96 -2.26 -1.39
CA GLY A 23 7.91 -1.32 -0.97
C GLY A 23 6.99 -0.91 -2.12
N PHE A 24 7.56 -0.47 -3.25
CA PHE A 24 6.79 -0.11 -4.43
C PHE A 24 6.03 -1.30 -5.01
N PHE A 25 6.58 -2.51 -4.92
CA PHE A 25 5.89 -3.72 -5.35
C PHE A 25 4.64 -3.99 -4.49
N VAL A 26 4.76 -3.89 -3.16
CA VAL A 26 3.62 -4.08 -2.25
C VAL A 26 2.56 -2.98 -2.42
N VAL A 27 2.97 -1.71 -2.53
CA VAL A 27 2.02 -0.60 -2.78
C VAL A 27 1.36 -0.74 -4.13
N GLY A 28 2.12 -1.04 -5.20
CA GLY A 28 1.57 -1.25 -6.53
C GLY A 28 0.53 -2.37 -6.55
N PHE A 29 0.81 -3.48 -5.86
CA PHE A 29 -0.13 -4.58 -5.71
C PHE A 29 -1.37 -4.19 -4.89
N GLY A 30 -1.18 -3.49 -3.77
CA GLY A 30 -2.27 -2.99 -2.92
C GLY A 30 -3.19 -2.01 -3.65
N LEU A 31 -2.61 -1.07 -4.40
CA LEU A 31 -3.33 -0.13 -5.24
C LEU A 31 -4.09 -0.85 -6.35
N GLY A 32 -3.45 -1.75 -7.07
CA GLY A 32 -4.11 -2.51 -8.13
C GLY A 32 -5.34 -3.25 -7.63
N ARG A 33 -5.22 -3.92 -6.48
CA ARG A 33 -6.35 -4.60 -5.84
C ARG A 33 -7.43 -3.61 -5.36
N PHE A 34 -7.03 -2.48 -4.81
CA PHE A 34 -7.94 -1.44 -4.34
C PHE A 34 -8.72 -0.77 -5.47
N PHE A 35 -8.09 -0.51 -6.62
CA PHE A 35 -8.76 -0.03 -7.83
C PHE A 35 -9.78 -1.05 -8.32
N ILE A 36 -9.42 -2.33 -8.44
CA ILE A 36 -10.35 -3.39 -8.88
C ILE A 36 -11.54 -3.53 -7.92
N ALA A 37 -11.33 -3.37 -6.60
CA ALA A 37 -12.39 -3.44 -5.61
C ALA A 37 -13.30 -2.20 -5.57
N SER A 38 -12.76 -1.02 -5.90
CA SER A 38 -13.47 0.27 -5.83
C SER A 38 -14.19 0.63 -7.13
N TYR A 39 -13.67 0.21 -8.28
CA TYR A 39 -14.26 0.45 -9.61
C TYR A 39 -15.74 0.00 -9.73
N PRO A 40 -16.13 -1.20 -9.26
CA PRO A 40 -17.53 -1.64 -9.39
C PRO A 40 -18.48 -1.01 -8.35
N LYS A 41 -17.98 -0.24 -7.37
CA LYS A 41 -18.78 0.24 -6.23
C LYS A 41 -18.89 1.77 -6.11
N GLY A 42 -18.12 2.54 -6.87
CA GLY A 42 -18.00 3.99 -6.71
C GLY A 42 -18.48 4.80 -7.92
N ASN A 43 -19.01 6.00 -7.65
CA ASN A 43 -19.27 7.03 -8.67
C ASN A 43 -17.97 7.44 -9.38
N TRP A 44 -18.08 7.80 -10.66
CA TRP A 44 -16.95 8.14 -11.53
C TRP A 44 -16.06 9.28 -10.98
N GLU A 45 -16.65 10.26 -10.28
CA GLU A 45 -15.94 11.35 -9.60
C GLU A 45 -15.00 10.83 -8.51
N LEU A 46 -15.46 9.87 -7.71
CA LEU A 46 -14.67 9.27 -6.65
C LEU A 46 -13.49 8.49 -7.24
N GLN A 47 -13.69 7.79 -8.36
CA GLN A 47 -12.62 7.03 -9.03
C GLN A 47 -11.50 7.93 -9.53
N ILE A 48 -11.86 9.06 -10.14
CA ILE A 48 -10.88 10.03 -10.66
C ILE A 48 -10.13 10.72 -9.52
N ALA A 49 -10.84 11.13 -8.46
CA ALA A 49 -10.21 11.73 -7.28
C ALA A 49 -9.21 10.76 -6.61
N LEU A 50 -9.58 9.48 -6.49
CA LEU A 50 -8.69 8.43 -5.97
C LEU A 50 -7.47 8.22 -6.85
N ALA A 51 -7.68 8.14 -8.17
CA ALA A 51 -6.60 7.98 -9.14
C ALA A 51 -5.62 9.15 -9.06
N LEU A 52 -6.11 10.38 -9.16
CA LEU A 52 -5.29 11.58 -9.09
C LEU A 52 -4.59 11.72 -7.73
N GLY A 53 -5.27 11.38 -6.63
CA GLY A 53 -4.69 11.38 -5.30
C GLY A 53 -3.50 10.42 -5.18
N PHE A 54 -3.65 9.18 -5.64
CA PHE A 54 -2.56 8.20 -5.60
C PHE A 54 -1.41 8.52 -6.56
N PHE A 55 -1.70 9.03 -7.76
CA PHE A 55 -0.66 9.50 -8.67
C PHE A 55 0.11 10.70 -8.08
N GLY A 56 -0.59 11.66 -7.49
CA GLY A 56 0.04 12.80 -6.81
C GLY A 56 0.90 12.37 -5.64
N LEU A 57 0.43 11.41 -4.84
CA LEU A 57 1.18 10.83 -3.73
C LEU A 57 2.45 10.11 -4.21
N LEU A 58 2.33 9.27 -5.25
CA LEU A 58 3.46 8.57 -5.84
C LEU A 58 4.52 9.54 -6.36
N ILE A 59 4.11 10.56 -7.12
CA ILE A 59 5.00 11.61 -7.65
C ILE A 59 5.69 12.34 -6.49
N GLY A 60 4.94 12.77 -5.48
CA GLY A 60 5.48 13.47 -4.31
C GLY A 60 6.52 12.65 -3.56
N ILE A 61 6.26 11.36 -3.36
CA ILE A 61 7.21 10.44 -2.69
C ILE A 61 8.45 10.24 -3.55
N THR A 62 8.32 10.04 -4.86
CA THR A 62 9.49 9.86 -5.74
C THR A 62 10.36 11.11 -5.89
N VAL A 63 9.78 12.31 -5.78
CA VAL A 63 10.53 13.57 -5.96
C VAL A 63 11.22 14.01 -4.66
N PHE A 64 10.60 13.79 -3.50
CA PHE A 64 11.10 14.31 -2.22
C PHE A 64 11.77 13.27 -1.32
N ALA A 65 11.49 11.97 -1.50
CA ALA A 65 12.00 10.93 -0.60
C ALA A 65 13.20 10.20 -1.20
N THR A 66 14.21 9.94 -0.35
CA THR A 66 15.32 9.04 -0.71
C THR A 66 14.79 7.62 -0.96
N PRO A 67 15.46 6.80 -1.79
CA PRO A 67 14.97 5.47 -2.15
C PRO A 67 14.58 4.61 -0.93
N GLY A 68 15.37 4.66 0.15
CA GLY A 68 15.05 3.94 1.38
C GLY A 68 13.79 4.44 2.10
N SER A 69 13.54 5.75 2.14
CA SER A 69 12.37 6.31 2.83
C SER A 69 11.09 6.16 2.01
N ALA A 70 11.16 6.31 0.69
CA ALA A 70 10.07 5.99 -0.23
C ALA A 70 9.66 4.52 -0.12
N GLY A 71 10.63 3.60 -0.06
CA GLY A 71 10.40 2.18 0.12
C GLY A 71 9.79 1.83 1.48
N ALA A 72 10.29 2.44 2.56
CA ALA A 72 9.76 2.23 3.91
C ALA A 72 8.34 2.76 4.06
N PHE A 73 8.03 3.93 3.49
CA PHE A 73 6.66 4.45 3.44
C PHE A 73 5.75 3.50 2.66
N ALA A 74 6.22 3.00 1.51
CA ALA A 74 5.48 2.08 0.69
C ALA A 74 5.22 0.74 1.40
N LEU A 75 6.24 0.16 2.06
CA LEU A 75 6.05 -1.01 2.93
C LEU A 75 5.07 -0.75 4.08
N GLY A 76 5.15 0.42 4.72
CA GLY A 76 4.24 0.82 5.78
C GLY A 76 2.79 0.83 5.32
N VAL A 77 2.51 1.53 4.21
CA VAL A 77 1.17 1.58 3.58
C VAL A 77 0.70 0.19 3.15
N GLY A 78 1.59 -0.61 2.56
CA GLY A 78 1.29 -1.98 2.17
C GLY A 78 0.90 -2.89 3.33
N LEU A 79 1.62 -2.80 4.45
CA LEU A 79 1.34 -3.56 5.66
C LEU A 79 0.03 -3.13 6.32
N THR A 80 -0.29 -1.83 6.40
CA THR A 80 -1.59 -1.38 6.92
C THR A 80 -2.75 -1.87 6.06
N PHE A 81 -2.62 -1.81 4.72
CA PHE A 81 -3.63 -2.39 3.83
C PHE A 81 -3.81 -3.89 4.05
N PHE A 82 -2.73 -4.63 4.35
CA PHE A 82 -2.80 -6.06 4.63
C PHE A 82 -3.49 -6.35 5.97
N VAL A 83 -3.13 -5.64 7.03
CA VAL A 83 -3.74 -5.77 8.37
C VAL A 83 -5.22 -5.37 8.35
N GLU A 84 -5.56 -4.29 7.65
CA GLU A 84 -6.96 -3.84 7.55
C GLU A 84 -7.82 -4.80 6.71
N ASN A 85 -7.24 -5.44 5.69
CA ASN A 85 -7.93 -6.48 4.94
C ASN A 85 -8.17 -7.74 5.80
N GLN A 86 -7.22 -8.13 6.66
CA GLN A 86 -7.43 -9.22 7.63
C GLN A 86 -8.50 -8.87 8.67
N LYS A 87 -8.52 -7.64 9.16
CA LYS A 87 -9.54 -7.18 10.11
C LYS A 87 -10.95 -7.18 9.48
N LYS A 88 -11.08 -6.80 8.20
CA LYS A 88 -12.34 -6.92 7.45
C LYS A 88 -12.75 -8.38 7.20
N GLU A 89 -11.79 -9.28 7.00
CA GLU A 89 -12.06 -10.72 6.88
C GLU A 89 -12.45 -11.36 8.23
N GLU A 90 -11.89 -10.91 9.36
CA GLU A 90 -12.30 -11.31 10.70
C GLU A 90 -13.69 -10.77 11.07
N GLU A 91 -13.98 -9.48 10.83
CA GLU A 91 -15.33 -8.94 11.03
C GLU A 91 -16.38 -9.59 10.11
N ALA A 92 -15.98 -10.06 8.92
CA ALA A 92 -16.84 -10.82 8.02
C ALA A 92 -17.01 -12.29 8.44
N LYS A 93 -16.05 -12.87 9.17
CA LYS A 93 -16.12 -14.25 9.70
C LYS A 93 -16.76 -14.34 11.08
N GLU A 94 -16.72 -13.27 11.88
CA GLU A 94 -17.39 -13.21 13.20
C GLU A 94 -18.90 -12.92 13.08
N LYS A 95 -19.40 -12.71 11.86
CA LYS A 95 -20.83 -12.83 11.53
C LYS A 95 -21.15 -14.09 10.70
N PRO A 96 -21.09 -15.32 11.24
CA PRO A 96 -21.82 -16.44 10.67
C PRO A 96 -23.31 -16.28 10.96
N ALA A 97 -24.10 -16.36 9.90
CA ALA A 97 -25.54 -16.29 9.89
C ALA A 97 -26.24 -17.34 10.79
N GLU A 98 -27.23 -16.87 11.53
CA GLU A 98 -28.44 -17.62 11.90
C GLU A 98 -29.62 -16.67 11.67
N LYS A 99 -30.70 -16.96 10.95
CA LYS A 99 -31.09 -17.87 9.85
C LYS A 99 -32.42 -17.26 9.32
N PRO A 100 -32.86 -17.58 8.09
CA PRO A 100 -34.04 -16.99 7.46
C PRO A 100 -35.35 -17.73 7.82
N ALA A 101 -36.44 -17.01 8.06
CA ALA A 101 -37.83 -17.50 8.00
C ALA A 101 -38.79 -16.29 8.10
N LYS A 102 -39.88 -16.12 7.37
CA LYS A 102 -40.53 -16.78 6.22
C LYS A 102 -41.64 -15.78 5.79
N LYS A 103 -41.98 -15.74 4.49
CA LYS A 103 -43.15 -15.04 3.94
C LYS A 103 -44.44 -15.27 4.75
N LYS A 104 -45.23 -14.22 4.97
CA LYS A 104 -46.65 -14.13 4.61
C LYS A 104 -47.12 -12.68 4.64
#